data_AF-A0A9D5NNJ5-F1
#
_entry.id   AF-A0A9D5NNJ5-F1
#
_cell.length_a   1.000
_cell.length_b   1.000
_cell.length_c   1.000
_cell.angle_alpha   90.00
_cell.angle_beta   90.00
_cell.angle_gamma   90.00
#
_symmetry.space_group_name_H-M   'P 1'
#
loop_
_entity.id
_entity.type
_entity.pdbx_description
1 polymer ?
#
loop_
_entity_poly.entity_id
_entity_poly.type
_entity_poly.pdbx_seq_one_letter_code
_entity_poly.pdbx_strand_id
1 'polypeptide(L)'
;MYYCYSIKRGLFDLEMDYAKEIGVYLFYDEKNDLFYDKDDNVIEIKGKKIFPRTGALEAQKLVEAVIKHGGLSLVGIDDYEKTLNWPNYLNTDRTKIILTGEQILANPKKIVDLFGKDSVFFKTKNKNYSQIISVEQFFEQEKPFIKALEEHKQDDFIISDVVEIAEDSKGLLEYRAFIVNGQIYNISRVHDFLLETIKEVIMEKLQEVINTLNKTDFPKSYVVDLYIGKNKLGKSIVDVLECNPIIASGTYLYNTVFKRSEDLLHQCPSKSLPEEKIKYGPVGEYGYDVKNKAVPSICYKLPGGFAADLMSFAMFGTKSSQGQIIHFETTKEINPINLDLNSIKILESDTPSLESESKYSYSSIDELIKKLNKDYLKKQKEEK
;
A
#
# COMPACT_ATOMS: atom_id res chain seq x y z
N MET A 1 13.83 -14.38 -19.26
CA MET A 1 12.88 -14.33 -18.13
C MET A 1 11.83 -13.31 -18.52
N TYR A 2 10.55 -13.63 -18.35
CA TYR A 2 9.45 -12.70 -18.64
C TYR A 2 8.82 -12.22 -17.33
N TYR A 3 8.29 -11.00 -17.33
CA TYR A 3 7.52 -10.43 -16.23
C TYR A 3 6.05 -10.47 -16.61
N CYS A 4 5.25 -11.19 -15.83
CA CYS A 4 3.85 -11.45 -16.16
C CYS A 4 2.92 -10.71 -15.21
N TYR A 5 2.07 -9.86 -15.77
CA TYR A 5 1.12 -9.02 -15.07
C TYR A 5 -0.31 -9.54 -15.23
N SER A 6 -1.14 -9.51 -14.19
CA SER A 6 -2.58 -9.85 -14.31
C SER A 6 -3.51 -8.65 -14.08
N ILE A 7 -2.96 -7.46 -13.82
CA ILE A 7 -3.70 -6.22 -13.64
C ILE A 7 -3.41 -5.30 -14.81
N LYS A 8 -4.45 -4.87 -15.53
CA LYS A 8 -4.33 -3.93 -16.66
C LYS A 8 -4.14 -2.52 -16.11
N ARG A 9 -2.88 -2.15 -15.85
CA ARG A 9 -2.43 -0.80 -15.44
C ARG A 9 -2.84 -0.38 -14.02
N GLY A 10 -2.09 0.57 -13.45
CA GLY A 10 -2.13 1.00 -12.06
C GLY A 10 -0.75 0.94 -11.40
N LEU A 11 -0.62 0.17 -10.33
CA LEU A 11 0.60 0.08 -9.49
C LEU A 11 1.90 -0.22 -10.27
N PHE A 12 1.79 -0.91 -11.41
CA PHE A 12 2.94 -1.39 -12.18
C PHE A 12 3.17 -0.62 -13.49
N ASP A 13 2.54 0.53 -13.73
CA ASP A 13 2.58 1.19 -15.05
C ASP A 13 4.00 1.39 -15.60
N LEU A 14 4.87 2.04 -14.82
CA LEU A 14 6.28 2.25 -15.21
C LEU A 14 7.04 0.94 -15.40
N GLU A 15 6.71 -0.07 -14.59
CA GLU A 15 7.32 -1.39 -14.65
C GLU A 15 6.91 -2.14 -15.94
N MET A 16 5.62 -2.09 -16.26
CA MET A 16 5.01 -2.67 -17.46
C MET A 16 5.55 -1.99 -18.73
N ASP A 17 5.63 -0.67 -18.75
CA ASP A 17 6.15 0.09 -19.89
C ASP A 17 7.62 -0.27 -20.15
N TYR A 18 8.44 -0.32 -19.11
CA TYR A 18 9.82 -0.77 -19.25
C TYR A 18 9.92 -2.22 -19.71
N ALA A 19 9.11 -3.15 -19.15
CA ALA A 19 9.08 -4.54 -19.59
C ALA A 19 8.75 -4.68 -21.09
N LYS A 20 7.86 -3.83 -21.61
CA LYS A 20 7.51 -3.78 -23.04
C LYS A 20 8.68 -3.27 -23.86
N GLU A 21 9.33 -2.20 -23.42
CA GLU A 21 10.51 -1.62 -24.09
C GLU A 21 11.62 -2.65 -24.27
N ILE A 22 11.93 -3.43 -23.23
CA ILE A 22 12.99 -4.45 -23.28
C ILE A 22 12.50 -5.84 -23.75
N GLY A 23 11.25 -5.97 -24.19
CA GLY A 23 10.72 -7.19 -24.81
C GLY A 23 10.51 -8.38 -23.87
N VAL A 24 10.30 -8.14 -22.57
CA VAL A 24 10.10 -9.20 -21.55
C VAL A 24 8.71 -9.14 -20.89
N TYR A 25 7.82 -8.28 -21.37
CA TYR A 25 6.45 -8.14 -20.89
C TYR A 25 5.58 -9.35 -21.25
N LEU A 26 4.74 -9.76 -20.31
CA LEU A 26 3.58 -10.63 -20.52
C LEU A 26 2.38 -10.13 -19.73
N PHE A 27 1.19 -10.36 -20.28
CA PHE A 27 -0.06 -10.12 -19.59
C PHE A 27 -0.88 -11.40 -19.50
N TYR A 28 -1.41 -11.72 -18.33
CA TYR A 28 -2.35 -12.81 -18.12
C TYR A 28 -3.78 -12.26 -18.05
N ASP A 29 -4.62 -12.69 -18.98
CA ASP A 29 -6.05 -12.41 -18.97
C ASP A 29 -6.78 -13.53 -18.24
N GLU A 30 -7.16 -13.27 -16.99
CA GLU A 30 -7.89 -14.24 -16.16
C GLU A 30 -9.21 -14.68 -16.81
N LYS A 31 -9.91 -13.80 -17.52
CA LYS A 31 -11.23 -14.09 -18.08
C LYS A 31 -11.16 -15.16 -19.17
N ASN A 32 -10.14 -15.07 -20.01
CA ASN A 32 -9.95 -15.98 -21.14
C ASN A 32 -8.95 -17.10 -20.84
N ASP A 33 -8.24 -17.04 -19.70
CA ASP A 33 -7.16 -17.95 -19.33
C ASP A 33 -6.05 -18.00 -20.40
N LEU A 34 -5.64 -16.82 -20.87
CA LEU A 34 -4.67 -16.63 -21.96
C LEU A 34 -3.55 -15.67 -21.57
N PHE A 35 -2.38 -15.87 -22.18
CA PHE A 35 -1.22 -15.00 -22.03
C PHE A 35 -0.98 -14.20 -23.31
N TYR A 36 -0.67 -12.91 -23.15
CA TYR A 36 -0.45 -11.97 -24.23
C TYR A 36 0.95 -11.35 -24.13
N ASP A 37 1.58 -11.11 -25.28
CA ASP A 37 2.81 -10.31 -25.35
C ASP A 37 2.51 -8.80 -25.38
N LYS A 38 3.53 -7.99 -25.68
CA LYS A 38 3.41 -6.52 -25.74
C LYS A 38 2.57 -6.00 -26.92
N ASP A 39 2.37 -6.84 -27.94
CA ASP A 39 1.67 -6.52 -29.19
C ASP A 39 0.27 -7.19 -29.20
N ASP A 40 -0.22 -7.62 -28.02
CA ASP A 40 -1.49 -8.32 -27.79
C ASP A 40 -1.63 -9.64 -28.57
N ASN A 41 -0.53 -10.29 -28.94
CA ASN A 41 -0.58 -11.63 -29.50
C ASN A 41 -0.67 -12.66 -28.38
N VAL A 42 -1.53 -13.68 -28.56
CA VAL A 42 -1.58 -14.83 -27.66
C VAL A 42 -0.27 -15.61 -27.76
N ILE A 43 0.33 -15.92 -26.62
CA ILE A 43 1.58 -16.68 -26.56
C ILE A 43 1.47 -17.91 -25.66
N GLU A 44 2.20 -18.96 -26.04
CA GLU A 44 2.44 -20.10 -25.17
C GLU A 44 3.60 -19.82 -24.21
N ILE A 45 3.43 -20.16 -22.94
CA ILE A 45 4.46 -19.93 -21.90
C ILE A 45 5.20 -21.19 -21.46
N LYS A 46 4.94 -22.35 -22.09
CA LYS A 46 5.54 -23.63 -21.73
C LYS A 46 7.07 -23.55 -21.71
N GLY A 47 7.68 -23.91 -20.57
CA GLY A 47 9.13 -23.89 -20.36
C GLY A 47 9.75 -22.50 -20.21
N LYS A 48 8.98 -21.40 -20.33
CA LYS A 48 9.50 -20.04 -20.12
C LYS A 48 9.61 -19.75 -18.62
N LYS A 49 10.69 -19.09 -18.21
CA LYS A 49 10.86 -18.55 -16.86
C LYS A 49 10.01 -17.29 -16.69
N ILE A 50 9.03 -17.35 -15.81
CA ILE A 50 8.05 -16.29 -15.56
C ILE A 50 8.25 -15.73 -14.15
N PHE A 51 8.35 -14.41 -14.05
CA PHE A 51 8.31 -13.67 -12.80
C PHE A 51 6.90 -13.06 -12.66
N PRO A 52 6.03 -13.58 -11.78
CA PRO A 52 4.70 -13.02 -11.56
C PRO A 52 4.76 -11.63 -10.91
N ARG A 53 3.94 -10.69 -11.38
CA ARG A 53 3.81 -9.32 -10.87
C ARG A 53 2.33 -8.94 -10.80
N THR A 54 1.77 -8.86 -9.60
CA THR A 54 0.31 -8.71 -9.44
C THR A 54 -0.08 -8.09 -8.10
N GLY A 55 -1.37 -7.92 -7.82
CA GLY A 55 -1.89 -7.52 -6.52
C GLY A 55 -1.90 -8.69 -5.53
N ALA A 56 -2.15 -8.39 -4.26
CA ALA A 56 -2.20 -9.42 -3.22
C ALA A 56 -3.33 -10.44 -3.46
N LEU A 57 -4.47 -10.00 -4.02
CA LEU A 57 -5.66 -10.82 -4.23
C LEU A 57 -5.53 -11.79 -5.42
N GLU A 58 -4.74 -11.42 -6.44
CA GLU A 58 -4.56 -12.19 -7.67
C GLU A 58 -3.30 -13.07 -7.65
N ALA A 59 -2.46 -12.95 -6.63
CA ALA A 59 -1.17 -13.65 -6.50
C ALA A 59 -1.29 -15.16 -6.72
N GLN A 60 -2.22 -15.81 -6.02
CA GLN A 60 -2.45 -17.25 -6.15
C GLN A 60 -2.88 -17.63 -7.56
N LYS A 61 -3.90 -16.94 -8.10
CA LYS A 61 -4.46 -17.22 -9.42
C LYS A 61 -3.41 -17.12 -10.53
N LEU A 62 -2.58 -16.07 -10.50
CA LEU A 62 -1.55 -15.87 -11.50
C LEU A 62 -0.47 -16.97 -11.42
N VAL A 63 -0.01 -17.32 -10.22
CA VAL A 63 1.00 -18.38 -10.04
C VAL A 63 0.46 -19.72 -10.52
N GLU A 64 -0.79 -20.06 -10.17
CA GLU A 64 -1.45 -21.30 -10.60
C GLU A 64 -1.63 -21.34 -12.12
N ALA A 65 -2.05 -20.24 -12.75
CA ALA A 65 -2.17 -20.16 -14.19
C ALA A 65 -0.82 -20.37 -14.90
N VAL A 66 0.26 -19.74 -14.40
CA VAL A 66 1.61 -19.93 -14.94
C VAL A 66 2.00 -21.41 -14.93
N ILE A 67 1.76 -22.10 -13.80
CA ILE A 67 2.08 -23.53 -13.65
C ILE A 67 1.20 -24.39 -14.56
N LYS A 68 -0.10 -24.13 -14.59
CA LYS A 68 -1.10 -24.85 -15.41
C LYS A 68 -0.74 -24.83 -16.89
N HIS A 69 -0.25 -23.70 -17.40
CA HIS A 69 0.17 -23.53 -18.80
C HIS A 69 1.64 -23.93 -19.05
N GLY A 70 2.28 -24.61 -18.09
CA GLY A 70 3.62 -25.18 -18.23
C GLY A 70 4.76 -24.17 -18.12
N GLY A 71 4.49 -22.94 -17.67
CA GLY A 71 5.49 -21.94 -17.35
C GLY A 71 6.26 -22.30 -16.06
N LEU A 72 7.49 -21.78 -15.95
CA LEU A 72 8.34 -21.94 -14.79
C LEU A 72 8.24 -20.68 -13.93
N SER A 73 7.35 -20.68 -12.93
CA SER A 73 7.25 -19.56 -11.99
C SER A 73 8.52 -19.46 -11.15
N LEU A 74 9.08 -18.26 -11.04
CA LEU A 74 10.28 -17.99 -10.23
C LEU A 74 9.97 -17.73 -8.75
N VAL A 75 8.69 -17.58 -8.40
CA VAL A 75 8.20 -17.42 -7.04
C VAL A 75 6.95 -18.27 -6.87
N GLY A 76 6.89 -19.04 -5.79
CA GLY A 76 5.75 -19.91 -5.48
C GLY A 76 4.73 -19.24 -4.55
N ILE A 77 3.55 -19.84 -4.44
CA ILE A 77 2.55 -19.42 -3.44
C ILE A 77 3.04 -19.70 -2.01
N ASP A 78 3.82 -20.75 -1.81
CA ASP A 78 4.47 -21.03 -0.52
C ASP A 78 5.42 -19.90 -0.11
N ASP A 79 6.15 -19.31 -1.07
CA ASP A 79 7.01 -18.16 -0.80
C ASP A 79 6.19 -16.93 -0.40
N TYR A 80 5.07 -16.70 -1.08
CA TYR A 80 4.13 -15.64 -0.74
C TYR A 80 3.63 -15.78 0.70
N GLU A 81 3.11 -16.96 1.08
CA GLU A 81 2.60 -17.23 2.41
C GLU A 81 3.67 -17.13 3.50
N LYS A 82 4.87 -17.67 3.26
CA LYS A 82 5.99 -17.55 4.18
C LYS A 82 6.38 -16.09 4.42
N THR A 83 6.36 -15.27 3.37
CA THR A 83 6.69 -13.84 3.49
C THR A 83 5.67 -13.09 4.32
N LEU A 84 4.37 -13.40 4.19
CA LEU A 84 3.33 -12.81 5.04
C LEU A 84 3.49 -13.19 6.54
N ASN A 85 4.16 -14.31 6.82
CA ASN A 85 4.51 -14.77 8.15
C ASN A 85 5.84 -14.23 8.69
N TRP A 86 6.45 -13.21 8.06
CA TRP A 86 7.72 -12.62 8.49
C TRP A 86 7.86 -12.30 9.98
N PRO A 87 6.80 -11.93 10.74
CA PRO A 87 6.94 -11.67 12.18
C PRO A 87 7.49 -12.87 12.97
N ASN A 88 7.31 -14.09 12.45
CA ASN A 88 7.81 -15.32 13.06
C ASN A 88 9.29 -15.61 12.73
N TYR A 89 9.87 -14.94 11.74
CA TYR A 89 11.24 -15.19 11.25
C TYR A 89 12.25 -14.14 11.71
N LEU A 90 11.78 -12.94 12.06
CA LEU A 90 12.64 -11.82 12.42
C LEU A 90 12.30 -11.30 13.81
N ASN A 91 13.32 -11.13 14.64
CA ASN A 91 13.21 -10.31 15.83
C ASN A 91 13.24 -8.83 15.43
N THR A 92 12.47 -8.03 16.15
CA THR A 92 12.37 -6.58 15.98
C THR A 92 12.54 -5.93 17.34
N ASP A 93 12.93 -4.66 17.38
CA ASP A 93 13.02 -3.92 18.65
C ASP A 93 11.64 -3.64 19.24
N ARG A 94 10.59 -3.75 18.43
CA ARG A 94 9.19 -3.67 18.86
C ARG A 94 8.56 -5.04 19.12
N THR A 95 7.61 -5.07 20.04
CA THR A 95 6.73 -6.21 20.25
C THR A 95 5.82 -6.39 19.03
N LYS A 96 5.66 -7.63 18.59
CA LYS A 96 4.73 -8.02 17.53
C LYS A 96 4.26 -9.46 17.71
N ILE A 97 3.06 -9.75 17.25
CA ILE A 97 2.46 -11.09 17.29
C ILE A 97 1.48 -11.29 16.13
N ILE A 98 1.28 -12.54 15.73
CA ILE A 98 0.18 -12.95 14.86
C ILE A 98 -0.87 -13.68 15.70
N LEU A 99 -2.12 -13.27 15.60
CA LEU A 99 -3.27 -13.92 16.24
C LEU A 99 -4.45 -13.98 15.28
N THR A 100 -5.26 -15.03 15.37
CA THR A 100 -6.54 -15.06 14.67
C THR A 100 -7.56 -14.14 15.35
N GLY A 101 -8.57 -13.69 14.60
CA GLY A 101 -9.70 -12.94 15.16
C GLY A 101 -10.35 -13.65 16.35
N GLU A 102 -10.54 -14.97 16.22
CA GLU A 102 -11.06 -15.84 17.28
C GLU A 102 -10.18 -15.82 18.55
N GLN A 103 -8.85 -15.90 18.41
CA GLN A 103 -7.93 -15.85 19.55
C GLN A 103 -7.97 -14.49 20.26
N ILE A 104 -8.13 -13.41 19.50
CA ILE A 104 -8.23 -12.05 20.05
C ILE A 104 -9.54 -11.91 20.84
N LEU A 105 -10.67 -12.36 20.27
CA LEU A 105 -11.98 -12.32 20.93
C LEU A 105 -12.04 -13.19 22.17
N ALA A 106 -11.40 -14.37 22.14
CA ALA A 106 -11.37 -15.28 23.29
C ALA A 106 -10.52 -14.76 24.45
N ASN A 107 -9.48 -13.96 24.18
CA ASN A 107 -8.58 -13.44 25.21
C ASN A 107 -8.03 -12.03 24.87
N PRO A 108 -8.87 -10.98 24.92
CA PRO A 108 -8.43 -9.61 24.64
C PRO A 108 -7.40 -9.11 25.66
N LYS A 109 -7.40 -9.67 26.88
CA LYS A 109 -6.41 -9.34 27.93
C LYS A 109 -4.97 -9.62 27.50
N LYS A 110 -4.75 -10.63 26.65
CA LYS A 110 -3.42 -10.92 26.07
C LYS A 110 -2.82 -9.71 25.34
N ILE A 111 -3.66 -8.88 24.71
CA ILE A 111 -3.19 -7.67 24.03
C ILE A 111 -2.68 -6.65 25.07
N VAL A 112 -3.43 -6.43 26.15
CA VAL A 112 -3.01 -5.53 27.24
C VAL A 112 -1.71 -6.02 27.87
N ASP A 113 -1.60 -7.32 28.13
CA ASP A 113 -0.44 -7.91 28.80
C ASP A 113 0.85 -7.77 27.96
N LEU A 114 0.74 -7.81 26.63
CA LEU A 114 1.87 -7.68 25.71
C LEU A 114 2.22 -6.23 25.35
N PHE A 115 1.21 -5.39 25.15
CA PHE A 115 1.38 -4.08 24.54
C PHE A 115 1.21 -2.91 25.52
N GLY A 116 0.59 -3.14 26.68
CA GLY A 116 0.19 -2.11 27.64
C GLY A 116 -1.24 -1.62 27.40
N LYS A 117 -1.59 -0.47 28.00
CA LYS A 117 -2.93 0.15 27.87
C LYS A 117 -3.04 1.18 26.75
N ASP A 118 -1.96 1.42 26.02
CA ASP A 118 -1.89 2.43 24.97
C ASP A 118 -2.57 1.94 23.68
N SER A 119 -2.13 2.45 22.53
CA SER A 119 -2.58 1.98 21.22
C SER A 119 -1.65 0.92 20.65
N VAL A 120 -2.21 0.04 19.83
CA VAL A 120 -1.48 -0.93 19.00
C VAL A 120 -1.68 -0.61 17.53
N PHE A 121 -0.70 -0.99 16.71
CA PHE A 121 -0.93 -1.13 15.29
C PHE A 121 -1.55 -2.50 15.03
N PHE A 122 -2.62 -2.53 14.24
CA PHE A 122 -3.43 -3.71 14.01
C PHE A 122 -3.77 -3.82 12.53
N LYS A 123 -3.49 -4.97 11.92
CA LYS A 123 -3.79 -5.20 10.50
C LYS A 123 -4.10 -6.66 10.20
N THR A 124 -4.86 -6.92 9.14
CA THR A 124 -4.97 -8.27 8.59
C THR A 124 -3.69 -8.65 7.85
N LYS A 125 -3.32 -9.93 7.90
CA LYS A 125 -2.17 -10.49 7.18
C LYS A 125 -2.33 -10.32 5.66
N ASN A 126 -3.56 -10.48 5.16
CA ASN A 126 -3.92 -10.32 3.75
C ASN A 126 -4.13 -8.86 3.30
N LYS A 127 -3.76 -7.88 4.15
CA LYS A 127 -3.72 -6.44 3.83
C LYS A 127 -5.07 -5.79 3.47
N ASN A 128 -6.18 -6.39 3.84
CA ASN A 128 -7.52 -5.81 3.65
C ASN A 128 -7.85 -4.71 4.67
N TYR A 129 -7.16 -4.68 5.80
CA TYR A 129 -7.44 -3.75 6.89
C TYR A 129 -6.17 -3.40 7.65
N SER A 130 -6.00 -2.12 8.00
CA SER A 130 -4.96 -1.67 8.92
C SER A 130 -5.40 -0.41 9.66
N GLN A 131 -5.10 -0.32 10.96
CA GLN A 131 -5.41 0.84 11.78
C GLN A 131 -4.54 0.88 13.05
N ILE A 132 -4.39 2.07 13.63
CA ILE A 132 -3.95 2.23 15.02
C ILE A 132 -5.19 2.20 15.92
N ILE A 133 -5.23 1.25 16.84
CA ILE A 133 -6.40 0.95 17.67
C ILE A 133 -6.01 1.12 19.15
N SER A 134 -6.83 1.84 19.91
CA SER A 134 -6.68 1.87 21.37
C SER A 134 -6.94 0.48 21.94
N VAL A 135 -6.08 0.00 22.85
CA VAL A 135 -6.24 -1.33 23.47
C VAL A 135 -7.58 -1.46 24.22
N GLU A 136 -8.17 -0.36 24.67
CA GLU A 136 -9.50 -0.37 25.30
C GLU A 136 -10.61 -0.87 24.38
N GLN A 137 -10.49 -0.67 23.06
CA GLN A 137 -11.51 -1.08 22.09
C GLN A 137 -11.70 -2.60 22.01
N PHE A 138 -10.71 -3.39 22.43
CA PHE A 138 -10.83 -4.85 22.50
C PHE A 138 -11.79 -5.35 23.60
N PHE A 139 -12.25 -4.45 24.49
CA PHE A 139 -13.16 -4.78 25.59
C PHE A 139 -14.56 -4.20 25.42
N GLU A 140 -14.79 -3.39 24.38
CA GLU A 140 -16.05 -2.66 24.17
C GLU A 140 -16.96 -3.44 23.21
N GLN A 141 -17.65 -4.46 23.73
CA GLN A 141 -18.42 -5.43 22.93
C GLN A 141 -19.45 -4.82 21.97
N GLU A 142 -19.99 -3.63 22.29
CA GLU A 142 -21.01 -2.97 21.47
C GLU A 142 -20.44 -2.13 20.32
N LYS A 143 -19.10 -1.97 20.24
CA LYS A 143 -18.48 -1.11 19.21
C LYS A 143 -18.34 -1.79 17.85
N PRO A 144 -18.36 -1.00 16.76
CA PRO A 144 -18.16 -1.52 15.40
C PRO A 144 -16.90 -2.36 15.21
N PHE A 145 -15.82 -2.03 15.93
CA PHE A 145 -14.55 -2.78 15.84
C PHE A 145 -14.70 -4.25 16.26
N ILE A 146 -15.37 -4.52 17.39
CA ILE A 146 -15.58 -5.90 17.85
C ILE A 146 -16.48 -6.66 16.88
N LYS A 147 -17.54 -6.03 16.37
CA LYS A 147 -18.42 -6.65 15.36
C LYS A 147 -17.65 -7.01 14.09
N ALA A 148 -16.80 -6.11 13.59
CA ALA A 148 -15.92 -6.41 12.47
C ALA A 148 -14.98 -7.58 12.79
N LEU A 149 -14.36 -7.59 13.97
CA LEU A 149 -13.50 -8.71 14.39
C LEU A 149 -14.26 -10.04 14.48
N GLU A 150 -15.55 -10.03 14.84
CA GLU A 150 -16.40 -11.22 14.85
C GLU A 150 -16.68 -11.78 13.45
N GLU A 151 -16.83 -10.92 12.45
CA GLU A 151 -16.97 -11.33 11.03
C GLU A 151 -15.65 -11.89 10.49
N HIS A 152 -14.52 -11.45 11.04
CA HIS A 152 -13.17 -11.84 10.66
C HIS A 152 -12.49 -12.82 11.64
N LYS A 153 -13.28 -13.68 12.32
CA LYS A 153 -12.77 -14.64 13.32
C LYS A 153 -11.65 -15.55 12.80
N GLN A 154 -11.73 -15.95 11.54
CA GLN A 154 -10.79 -16.88 10.92
C GLN A 154 -9.60 -16.20 10.24
N ASP A 155 -9.58 -14.86 10.22
CA ASP A 155 -8.47 -14.12 9.62
C ASP A 155 -7.31 -13.99 10.60
N ASP A 156 -6.09 -14.04 10.06
CA ASP A 156 -4.87 -13.74 10.79
C ASP A 156 -4.63 -12.22 10.85
N PHE A 157 -4.32 -11.73 12.05
CA PHE A 157 -3.97 -10.34 12.31
C PHE A 157 -2.53 -10.22 12.79
N ILE A 158 -1.81 -9.25 12.24
CA ILE A 158 -0.51 -8.82 12.75
C ILE A 158 -0.78 -7.64 13.69
N ILE A 159 -0.38 -7.79 14.95
CA ILE A 159 -0.50 -6.77 15.99
C ILE A 159 0.90 -6.40 16.43
N SER A 160 1.21 -5.11 16.48
CA SER A 160 2.51 -4.63 16.96
C SER A 160 2.40 -3.34 17.77
N ASP A 161 3.51 -2.97 18.40
CA ASP A 161 3.66 -1.60 18.89
C ASP A 161 3.44 -0.61 17.74
N VAL A 162 2.86 0.55 18.06
CA VAL A 162 2.80 1.68 17.14
C VAL A 162 4.21 2.20 16.89
N VAL A 163 4.54 2.39 15.62
CA VAL A 163 5.84 2.86 15.19
C VAL A 163 5.79 4.36 14.91
N GLU A 164 6.67 5.12 15.55
CA GLU A 164 6.94 6.51 15.19
C GLU A 164 8.17 6.55 14.27
N ILE A 165 7.92 6.66 12.96
CA ILE A 165 8.98 6.84 11.97
C ILE A 165 9.49 8.28 12.07
N ALA A 166 10.81 8.43 12.12
CA ALA A 166 11.45 9.74 12.14
C ALA A 166 11.32 10.41 10.76
N GLU A 167 11.23 11.73 10.78
CA GLU A 167 11.11 12.57 9.59
C GLU A 167 12.27 13.58 9.55
N ASP A 168 12.78 13.85 8.36
CA ASP A 168 13.71 14.96 8.09
C ASP A 168 13.06 15.96 7.12
N SER A 169 13.81 16.97 6.67
CA SER A 169 13.30 17.97 5.72
C SER A 169 12.83 17.42 4.37
N LYS A 170 13.10 16.15 4.09
CA LYS A 170 12.74 15.48 2.85
C LYS A 170 11.54 14.54 3.03
N GLY A 171 11.20 14.13 4.25
CA GLY A 171 10.03 13.30 4.57
C GLY A 171 10.35 12.15 5.52
N LEU A 172 9.61 11.04 5.44
CA LEU A 172 9.78 9.89 6.34
C LEU A 172 11.10 9.16 6.08
N LEU A 173 11.79 8.73 7.13
CA LEU A 173 12.99 7.91 7.07
C LEU A 173 12.64 6.43 6.96
N GLU A 174 11.91 6.09 5.89
CA GLU A 174 11.52 4.74 5.57
C GLU A 174 12.09 4.33 4.21
N TYR A 175 12.56 3.09 4.13
CA TYR A 175 13.33 2.56 3.03
C TYR A 175 12.76 1.22 2.60
N ARG A 176 12.55 1.05 1.30
CA ARG A 176 12.17 -0.22 0.69
C ARG A 176 13.37 -0.82 -0.01
N ALA A 177 13.59 -2.12 0.19
CA ALA A 177 14.63 -2.86 -0.50
C ALA A 177 14.08 -4.11 -1.16
N PHE A 178 14.44 -4.30 -2.42
CA PHE A 178 14.20 -5.56 -3.14
C PHE A 178 15.35 -6.50 -2.88
N ILE A 179 15.03 -7.67 -2.34
CA ILE A 179 15.96 -8.79 -2.16
C ILE A 179 15.64 -9.84 -3.21
N VAL A 180 16.64 -10.26 -3.97
CA VAL A 180 16.50 -11.30 -5.00
C VAL A 180 17.61 -12.30 -4.79
N ASN A 181 17.25 -13.58 -4.66
CA ASN A 181 18.18 -14.68 -4.40
C ASN A 181 19.14 -14.42 -3.22
N GLY A 182 18.61 -13.83 -2.14
CA GLY A 182 19.34 -13.57 -0.90
C GLY A 182 20.33 -12.41 -0.99
N GLN A 183 20.20 -11.54 -2.01
CA GLN A 183 21.06 -10.38 -2.23
C GLN A 183 20.25 -9.10 -2.40
N ILE A 184 20.82 -7.98 -1.94
CA ILE A 184 20.25 -6.64 -2.16
C ILE A 184 20.30 -6.33 -3.65
N TYR A 185 19.12 -6.18 -4.25
CA TYR A 185 18.96 -5.85 -5.65
C TYR A 185 18.86 -4.34 -5.83
N ASN A 186 17.94 -3.71 -5.09
CA ASN A 186 17.72 -2.27 -5.10
C ASN A 186 17.26 -1.82 -3.72
N ILE A 187 17.51 -0.57 -3.38
CA ILE A 187 17.01 0.08 -2.16
C ILE A 187 16.71 1.55 -2.45
N SER A 188 15.62 2.07 -1.93
CA SER A 188 15.29 3.48 -2.04
C SER A 188 14.45 3.91 -0.86
N ARG A 189 14.48 5.22 -0.59
CA ARG A 189 13.62 5.84 0.41
C ARG A 189 12.22 6.07 -0.16
N VAL A 190 11.20 6.10 0.70
CA VAL A 190 9.82 6.44 0.30
C VAL A 190 9.74 7.91 -0.14
N HIS A 191 10.00 8.17 -1.43
CA HIS A 191 9.92 9.48 -2.06
C HIS A 191 9.42 9.37 -3.49
N ASP A 192 8.63 10.35 -3.90
CA ASP A 192 8.03 10.39 -5.23
C ASP A 192 8.92 11.07 -6.29
N PHE A 193 9.88 11.92 -5.87
CA PHE A 193 10.61 12.79 -6.80
C PHE A 193 12.13 12.86 -6.59
N LEU A 194 12.67 12.28 -5.52
CA LEU A 194 14.06 12.52 -5.11
C LEU A 194 14.84 11.22 -4.89
N LEU A 195 15.97 11.10 -5.59
CA LEU A 195 16.96 10.06 -5.31
C LEU A 195 17.83 10.52 -4.14
N GLU A 196 17.71 9.82 -3.02
CA GLU A 196 18.49 10.13 -1.81
C GLU A 196 19.57 9.09 -1.55
N THR A 197 20.69 9.56 -1.02
CA THR A 197 21.74 8.70 -0.46
C THR A 197 21.16 7.83 0.64
N ILE A 198 21.47 6.54 0.58
CA ILE A 198 21.05 5.58 1.59
C ILE A 198 22.01 5.66 2.76
N LYS A 199 21.46 5.80 3.97
CA LYS A 199 22.25 5.88 5.20
C LYS A 199 22.94 4.53 5.46
N GLU A 200 24.22 4.54 5.84
CA GLU A 200 25.00 3.32 6.08
C GLU A 200 24.34 2.39 7.10
N VAL A 201 23.77 2.95 8.19
CA VAL A 201 23.05 2.19 9.21
C VAL A 201 21.85 1.39 8.66
N ILE A 202 21.22 1.85 7.56
CA ILE A 202 20.16 1.11 6.88
C ILE A 202 20.73 -0.10 6.15
N MET A 203 21.88 0.07 5.50
CA MET A 203 22.56 -1.03 4.81
C MET A 203 23.07 -2.10 5.79
N GLU A 204 23.61 -1.68 6.93
CA GLU A 204 24.01 -2.58 8.01
C GLU A 204 22.83 -3.42 8.51
N LYS A 205 21.70 -2.76 8.83
CA LYS A 205 20.49 -3.46 9.27
C LYS A 205 19.93 -4.38 8.20
N LEU A 206 19.92 -3.94 6.94
CA LEU A 206 19.46 -4.76 5.82
C LEU A 206 20.32 -6.03 5.66
N GLN A 207 21.65 -5.90 5.80
CA GLN A 207 22.55 -7.05 5.73
C GLN A 207 22.35 -8.02 6.90
N GLU A 208 22.09 -7.52 8.11
CA GLU A 208 21.72 -8.34 9.28
C GLU A 208 20.44 -9.16 9.02
N VAL A 209 19.41 -8.50 8.47
CA VAL A 209 18.14 -9.14 8.10
C VAL A 209 18.35 -10.24 7.07
N ILE A 210 19.08 -9.95 5.99
CA ILE A 210 19.40 -10.94 4.94
C ILE A 210 20.18 -12.11 5.52
N ASN A 211 21.20 -11.85 6.34
CA ASN A 211 22.01 -12.90 6.95
C ASN A 211 21.19 -13.81 7.88
N THR A 212 20.17 -13.24 8.54
CA THR A 212 19.25 -13.98 9.41
C THR A 212 18.31 -14.85 8.58
N LEU A 213 17.58 -14.25 7.63
CA LEU A 213 16.61 -14.94 6.78
C LEU A 213 17.27 -15.96 5.82
N ASN A 214 18.52 -15.73 5.42
CA ASN A 214 19.24 -16.69 4.60
C ASN A 214 19.52 -18.02 5.31
N LYS A 215 19.53 -18.03 6.66
CA LYS A 215 19.72 -19.22 7.49
C LYS A 215 18.43 -19.97 7.83
N THR A 216 17.28 -19.43 7.45
CA THR A 216 15.96 -20.06 7.64
C THR A 216 15.42 -20.57 6.30
N ASP A 217 14.24 -21.19 6.35
CA ASP A 217 13.47 -21.57 5.17
C ASP A 217 12.61 -20.42 4.62
N PHE A 218 12.85 -19.18 5.06
CA PHE A 218 12.25 -17.98 4.51
C PHE A 218 12.67 -17.80 3.03
N PRO A 219 11.79 -17.25 2.17
CA PRO A 219 12.08 -17.05 0.76
C PRO A 219 13.33 -16.22 0.53
N LYS A 220 14.08 -16.54 -0.51
CA LYS A 220 15.29 -15.78 -0.87
C LYS A 220 14.98 -14.54 -1.70
N SER A 221 13.74 -14.38 -2.17
CA SER A 221 13.30 -13.23 -2.94
C SER A 221 12.06 -12.62 -2.29
N TYR A 222 12.20 -11.41 -1.77
CA TYR A 222 11.17 -10.68 -1.02
C TYR A 222 11.47 -9.18 -1.07
N VAL A 223 10.52 -8.36 -0.66
CA VAL A 223 10.73 -6.93 -0.41
C VAL A 223 10.75 -6.71 1.09
N VAL A 224 11.63 -5.85 1.59
CA VAL A 224 11.67 -5.49 3.00
C VAL A 224 11.62 -3.98 3.14
N ASP A 225 10.75 -3.53 4.01
CA ASP A 225 10.64 -2.13 4.40
C ASP A 225 11.34 -1.97 5.76
N LEU A 226 12.20 -0.96 5.86
CA LEU A 226 13.02 -0.60 7.01
C LEU A 226 12.71 0.84 7.40
N TYR A 227 12.85 1.19 8.67
CA TYR A 227 12.66 2.57 9.10
C TYR A 227 13.69 2.99 10.14
N ILE A 228 13.93 4.29 10.22
CA ILE A 228 14.56 4.94 11.37
C ILE A 228 13.46 5.56 12.19
N GLY A 229 13.44 5.28 13.50
CA GLY A 229 12.42 5.81 14.39
C GLY A 229 12.85 5.80 15.84
N LYS A 230 11.88 5.79 16.74
CA LYS A 230 12.11 5.62 18.18
C LYS A 230 11.40 4.37 18.69
N ASN A 231 12.01 3.69 19.65
CA ASN A 231 11.35 2.63 20.42
C ASN A 231 10.51 3.23 21.57
N LYS A 232 9.81 2.37 22.34
CA LYS A 232 9.00 2.79 23.50
C LYS A 232 9.79 3.57 24.58
N LEU A 233 11.11 3.41 24.63
CA LEU A 233 11.99 4.12 25.56
C LEU A 233 12.49 5.47 25.00
N GLY A 234 12.03 5.86 23.80
CA GLY A 234 12.46 7.07 23.12
C GLY A 234 13.85 6.99 22.47
N LYS A 235 14.51 5.81 22.50
CA LYS A 235 15.82 5.59 21.88
C LYS A 235 15.66 5.46 20.38
N SER A 236 16.56 6.09 19.62
CA SER A 236 16.60 5.93 18.16
C SER A 236 16.97 4.50 17.78
N ILE A 237 16.22 3.93 16.84
CA ILE A 237 16.39 2.56 16.34
C ILE A 237 16.31 2.52 14.82
N VAL A 238 16.88 1.46 14.24
CA VAL A 238 16.65 1.04 12.85
C VAL A 238 16.07 -0.36 12.86
N ASP A 239 14.87 -0.52 12.33
CA ASP A 239 14.11 -1.76 12.49
C ASP A 239 13.32 -2.11 11.23
N VAL A 240 12.93 -3.38 11.13
CA VAL A 240 12.18 -3.93 9.98
C VAL A 240 10.73 -3.59 10.13
N LEU A 241 10.17 -2.80 9.22
CA LEU A 241 8.76 -2.42 9.20
C LEU A 241 7.87 -3.59 8.72
N GLU A 242 8.16 -4.14 7.54
CA GLU A 242 7.55 -5.36 7.01
C GLU A 242 8.49 -6.11 6.07
N CYS A 243 8.19 -7.40 5.86
CA CYS A 243 8.53 -8.06 4.61
C CYS A 243 7.27 -8.27 3.77
N ASN A 244 7.41 -8.08 2.47
CA ASN A 244 6.36 -8.17 1.47
C ASN A 244 6.69 -9.20 0.40
N PRO A 245 5.71 -10.01 -0.04
CA PRO A 245 5.93 -10.92 -1.15
C PRO A 245 6.39 -10.15 -2.39
N ILE A 246 7.50 -10.55 -2.98
CA ILE A 246 8.09 -9.80 -4.10
C ILE A 246 7.14 -9.70 -5.28
N ILE A 247 6.30 -10.72 -5.53
CA ILE A 247 5.31 -10.74 -6.62
C ILE A 247 4.21 -9.69 -6.46
N ALA A 248 3.88 -9.30 -5.22
CA ALA A 248 2.80 -8.38 -4.88
C ALA A 248 3.29 -7.07 -4.25
N SER A 249 4.53 -6.70 -4.51
CA SER A 249 5.14 -5.48 -4.00
C SER A 249 5.21 -4.38 -5.06
N GLY A 250 4.70 -3.19 -4.73
CA GLY A 250 4.92 -1.97 -5.50
C GLY A 250 6.37 -1.46 -5.37
N THR A 251 6.77 -0.63 -6.33
CA THR A 251 8.11 -0.02 -6.36
C THR A 251 8.09 1.40 -5.82
N TYR A 252 9.15 1.79 -5.13
CA TYR A 252 9.46 3.21 -4.90
C TYR A 252 10.25 3.78 -6.06
N LEU A 253 10.41 5.10 -6.09
CA LEU A 253 11.26 5.77 -7.07
C LEU A 253 12.69 5.21 -6.98
N TYR A 254 13.23 4.79 -8.12
CA TYR A 254 14.54 4.13 -8.25
C TYR A 254 14.66 2.75 -7.59
N ASN A 255 13.52 2.07 -7.38
CA ASN A 255 13.47 0.66 -7.01
C ASN A 255 12.92 -0.17 -8.16
N THR A 256 13.56 -1.29 -8.46
CA THR A 256 13.16 -2.13 -9.59
C THR A 256 13.49 -3.60 -9.37
N VAL A 257 12.73 -4.48 -10.02
CA VAL A 257 12.98 -5.93 -10.09
C VAL A 257 13.77 -6.34 -11.33
N PHE A 258 14.00 -5.42 -12.30
CA PHE A 258 14.62 -5.75 -13.59
C PHE A 258 16.14 -5.81 -13.54
N LYS A 259 16.77 -4.83 -12.90
CA LYS A 259 18.23 -4.69 -12.85
C LYS A 259 18.66 -4.39 -11.43
N ARG A 260 19.68 -5.11 -10.97
CA ARG A 260 20.37 -4.79 -9.71
C ARG A 260 21.06 -3.43 -9.83
N SER A 261 20.91 -2.58 -8.82
CA SER A 261 21.64 -1.31 -8.75
C SER A 261 23.15 -1.57 -8.60
N GLU A 262 23.93 -0.80 -9.36
CA GLU A 262 25.40 -0.76 -9.24
C GLU A 262 25.86 0.21 -8.14
N ASP A 263 24.97 1.10 -7.69
CA ASP A 263 25.20 2.05 -6.60
C ASP A 263 24.05 1.93 -5.58
N LEU A 264 24.19 1.02 -4.61
CA LEU A 264 23.17 0.81 -3.57
C LEU A 264 23.12 1.95 -2.55
N LEU A 265 24.19 2.75 -2.45
CA LEU A 265 24.26 3.86 -1.51
C LEU A 265 23.76 5.17 -2.13
N HIS A 266 23.61 5.23 -3.45
CA HIS A 266 23.32 6.46 -4.20
C HIS A 266 24.34 7.56 -3.88
N GLN A 267 25.63 7.20 -3.84
CA GLN A 267 26.73 8.13 -3.57
C GLN A 267 27.02 9.05 -4.76
N CYS A 268 26.54 8.70 -5.95
CA CYS A 268 26.60 9.58 -7.11
C CYS A 268 25.19 10.02 -7.53
N PRO A 269 24.54 10.95 -6.81
CA PRO A 269 23.20 11.44 -7.12
C PRO A 269 23.22 12.38 -8.33
N SER A 270 23.83 11.98 -9.45
CA SER A 270 23.86 12.77 -10.69
C SER A 270 22.60 12.56 -11.55
N LYS A 271 21.52 12.05 -10.96
CA LYS A 271 20.25 11.82 -11.65
C LYS A 271 19.10 12.32 -10.77
N SER A 272 18.95 13.64 -10.67
CA SER A 272 17.58 14.14 -10.73
C SER A 272 16.98 13.60 -12.02
N LEU A 273 15.79 13.00 -11.96
CA LEU A 273 15.04 12.77 -13.19
C LEU A 273 14.92 14.14 -13.88
N PRO A 274 15.30 14.29 -15.16
CA PRO A 274 14.96 15.49 -15.90
C PRO A 274 13.46 15.72 -15.73
N GLU A 275 13.03 16.94 -15.42
CA GLU A 275 11.60 17.27 -15.25
C GLU A 275 10.74 16.76 -16.43
N GLU A 276 11.34 16.66 -17.62
CA GLU A 276 10.75 16.11 -18.83
C GLU A 276 10.41 14.61 -18.78
N LYS A 277 11.10 13.80 -17.95
CA LYS A 277 10.80 12.38 -17.70
C LYS A 277 9.77 12.14 -16.60
N ILE A 278 9.38 13.19 -15.87
CA ILE A 278 8.23 13.17 -14.94
C ILE A 278 6.90 13.16 -15.71
N LYS A 279 6.93 13.24 -17.06
CA LYS A 279 5.76 13.04 -17.94
C LYS A 279 5.07 11.68 -17.82
N TYR A 280 5.72 10.68 -17.22
CA TYR A 280 5.18 9.32 -17.07
C TYR A 280 4.62 9.02 -15.67
N GLY A 281 4.50 10.02 -14.80
CA GLY A 281 3.48 9.96 -13.73
C GLY A 281 2.08 10.00 -14.34
N PRO A 282 0.99 9.69 -13.60
CA PRO A 282 -0.36 9.62 -14.13
C PRO A 282 -0.83 11.00 -14.60
N VAL A 283 -0.45 11.34 -15.81
CA VAL A 283 -0.96 12.46 -16.60
C VAL A 283 -1.60 11.80 -17.81
N GLY A 284 -2.71 11.11 -17.54
CA GLY A 284 -3.57 10.51 -18.55
C GLY A 284 -4.99 10.99 -18.35
N GLU A 285 -5.46 11.78 -19.32
CA GLU A 285 -6.85 12.17 -19.66
C GLU A 285 -7.75 12.89 -18.63
N TYR A 286 -7.47 12.86 -17.33
CA TYR A 286 -8.16 13.75 -16.39
C TYR A 286 -7.35 15.04 -16.23
N GLY A 287 -7.71 16.05 -17.02
CA GLY A 287 -7.10 17.37 -16.98
C GLY A 287 -7.08 17.95 -15.56
N TYR A 288 -5.88 18.02 -14.98
CA TYR A 288 -5.62 18.84 -13.80
C TYR A 288 -4.50 19.82 -14.14
N ASP A 289 -4.89 21.09 -14.21
CA ASP A 289 -4.05 22.21 -14.54
C ASP A 289 -2.94 22.37 -13.49
N VAL A 290 -1.71 22.04 -13.89
CA VAL A 290 -0.47 22.05 -13.09
C VAL A 290 -0.11 23.46 -12.58
N LYS A 291 -0.85 24.51 -12.99
CA LYS A 291 -0.62 25.89 -12.53
C LYS A 291 -1.24 26.22 -11.18
N ASN A 292 -2.13 25.38 -10.64
CA ASN A 292 -2.60 25.51 -9.26
C ASN A 292 -2.02 24.36 -8.44
N LYS A 293 -1.37 24.70 -7.32
CA LYS A 293 -0.62 23.83 -6.41
C LYS A 293 -1.47 22.71 -5.78
N ALA A 294 -1.97 21.77 -6.58
CA ALA A 294 -2.53 20.53 -6.11
C ALA A 294 -1.41 19.50 -6.05
N VAL A 295 -0.96 19.20 -4.84
CA VAL A 295 0.07 18.21 -4.57
C VAL A 295 -0.47 16.83 -5.03
N PRO A 296 0.24 16.10 -5.91
CA PRO A 296 -0.14 14.73 -6.32
C PRO A 296 -0.37 13.76 -5.14
N SER A 297 0.12 14.12 -3.96
CA SER A 297 -0.17 13.43 -2.69
C SER A 297 -1.67 13.30 -2.37
N ILE A 298 -2.56 14.07 -3.02
CA ILE A 298 -4.02 13.95 -2.83
C ILE A 298 -4.58 12.71 -3.55
N CYS A 299 -3.96 12.26 -4.65
CA CYS A 299 -4.40 11.07 -5.39
C CYS A 299 -4.08 9.74 -4.67
N TYR A 300 -3.17 9.76 -3.69
CA TYR A 300 -2.72 8.59 -2.92
C TYR A 300 -3.17 8.61 -1.45
N LYS A 301 -3.96 9.63 -1.03
CA LYS A 301 -4.36 9.86 0.37
C LYS A 301 -5.88 9.79 0.60
N LEU A 302 -6.61 9.00 -0.18
CA LEU A 302 -8.02 8.73 0.11
C LEU A 302 -8.14 7.45 0.97
N PRO A 303 -8.62 7.55 2.22
CA PRO A 303 -9.03 6.37 2.98
C PRO A 303 -10.08 5.59 2.16
N GLY A 304 -9.81 4.31 1.86
CA GLY A 304 -10.70 3.46 1.05
C GLY A 304 -10.44 3.45 -0.46
N GLY A 305 -9.34 4.04 -0.95
CA GLY A 305 -8.91 3.89 -2.35
C GLY A 305 -8.17 2.57 -2.64
N PHE A 306 -8.26 2.08 -3.87
CA PHE A 306 -7.68 0.83 -4.41
C PHE A 306 -6.13 0.74 -4.39
N ALA A 307 -5.46 1.61 -3.63
CA ALA A 307 -4.00 1.65 -3.43
C ALA A 307 -3.60 1.77 -1.94
N ALA A 308 -4.55 1.65 -1.01
CA ALA A 308 -4.32 1.72 0.44
C ALA A 308 -3.59 0.49 1.02
N ASP A 309 -3.59 -0.61 0.27
CA ASP A 309 -3.08 -1.94 0.59
C ASP A 309 -1.57 -2.13 0.34
N LEU A 310 -0.91 -1.17 -0.35
CA LEU A 310 0.49 -1.30 -0.79
C LEU A 310 1.40 -0.12 -0.43
N MET A 311 0.85 0.89 0.23
CA MET A 311 1.66 1.90 0.94
C MET A 311 2.24 1.27 2.20
N SER A 312 3.44 1.71 2.58
CA SER A 312 3.98 1.32 3.87
C SER A 312 3.15 1.86 5.04
N PHE A 313 3.19 1.14 6.15
CA PHE A 313 2.23 1.23 7.25
C PHE A 313 2.09 2.57 7.97
N ALA A 314 2.94 3.57 7.72
CA ALA A 314 2.93 4.81 8.51
C ALA A 314 2.03 5.92 7.95
N MET A 315 1.38 5.71 6.81
CA MET A 315 0.49 6.71 6.19
C MET A 315 -0.82 6.95 6.95
N PHE A 316 -1.27 6.01 7.79
CA PHE A 316 -2.48 6.18 8.61
C PHE A 316 -2.14 6.66 10.01
N GLY A 317 -1.53 7.86 10.07
CA GLY A 317 -1.04 8.43 11.32
C GLY A 317 -0.75 9.93 11.24
N THR A 318 -1.46 10.71 10.43
CA THR A 318 -1.38 12.17 10.58
C THR A 318 -2.12 12.57 11.86
N LYS A 319 -1.38 12.80 12.95
CA LYS A 319 -1.77 13.79 13.95
C LYS A 319 -1.93 15.11 13.19
N SER A 320 -3.16 15.59 13.02
CA SER A 320 -3.35 17.00 12.69
C SER A 320 -2.71 17.82 13.82
N SER A 321 -2.00 18.88 13.47
CA SER A 321 -1.31 19.79 14.38
C SER A 321 -2.24 20.59 15.31
N GLN A 322 -3.51 20.20 15.40
CA GLN A 322 -4.50 20.66 16.37
C GLN A 322 -5.32 19.43 16.75
N GLY A 323 -5.21 18.95 17.99
CA GLY A 323 -5.84 17.73 18.48
C GLY A 323 -7.37 17.70 18.38
N GLN A 324 -7.90 17.49 17.17
CA GLN A 324 -9.30 17.18 16.91
C GLN A 324 -9.38 15.76 16.34
N ILE A 325 -9.98 14.89 17.14
CA ILE A 325 -10.53 13.61 16.70
C ILE A 325 -11.53 13.93 15.59
N ILE A 326 -11.28 13.45 14.37
CA ILE A 326 -12.29 13.48 13.31
C ILE A 326 -13.33 12.42 13.70
N HIS A 327 -14.39 12.85 14.37
CA HIS A 327 -15.63 12.11 14.39
C HIS A 327 -16.17 12.10 12.96
N PHE A 328 -16.20 10.94 12.33
CA PHE A 328 -17.10 10.73 11.21
C PHE A 328 -18.51 10.59 11.80
N GLU A 329 -19.32 11.63 11.71
CA GLU A 329 -20.78 11.46 11.68
C GLU A 329 -21.12 10.74 10.36
N THR A 330 -21.02 9.41 10.36
CA THR A 330 -21.65 8.60 9.32
C THR A 330 -23.16 8.62 9.57
N THR A 331 -23.83 9.65 9.06
CA THR A 331 -25.24 9.47 8.70
C THR A 331 -25.29 8.68 7.40
N LYS A 332 -26.02 7.56 7.47
CA LYS A 332 -26.26 6.53 6.45
C LYS A 332 -25.19 5.45 6.33
N GLU A 333 -25.46 4.39 7.09
CA GLU A 333 -25.16 2.98 6.81
C GLU A 333 -24.86 2.70 5.32
N ILE A 334 -23.62 2.32 5.04
CA ILE A 334 -23.31 1.51 3.86
C ILE A 334 -22.92 0.13 4.40
N ASN A 335 -23.87 -0.78 4.32
CA ASN A 335 -23.71 -2.20 4.62
C ASN A 335 -23.02 -2.84 3.39
N PRO A 336 -21.82 -3.47 3.48
CA PRO A 336 -21.05 -3.88 2.31
C PRO A 336 -21.57 -5.13 1.58
N ILE A 337 -22.75 -5.64 1.95
CA ILE A 337 -23.25 -6.92 1.45
C ILE A 337 -24.25 -6.69 0.31
N ASN A 338 -23.86 -7.11 -0.90
CA ASN A 338 -24.62 -7.30 -2.15
C ASN A 338 -24.24 -6.37 -3.31
N LEU A 339 -23.30 -6.82 -4.14
CA LEU A 339 -23.31 -6.50 -5.56
C LEU A 339 -23.58 -7.79 -6.35
N ASP A 340 -24.86 -8.00 -6.66
CA ASP A 340 -25.28 -8.94 -7.70
C ASP A 340 -24.95 -8.33 -9.07
N LEU A 341 -24.01 -8.96 -9.76
CA LEU A 341 -23.41 -8.52 -11.03
C LEU A 341 -24.31 -8.72 -12.26
N ASN A 342 -25.60 -9.03 -12.08
CA ASN A 342 -26.50 -9.37 -13.19
C ASN A 342 -27.25 -8.20 -13.85
N SER A 343 -27.04 -6.94 -13.46
CA SER A 343 -27.84 -5.81 -13.96
C SER A 343 -27.12 -4.82 -14.90
N ILE A 344 -25.85 -5.02 -15.25
CA ILE A 344 -25.17 -4.10 -16.19
C ILE A 344 -25.43 -4.54 -17.63
N LYS A 345 -26.51 -4.02 -18.23
CA LYS A 345 -26.63 -3.82 -19.68
C LYS A 345 -26.47 -2.34 -19.99
N ILE A 346 -25.50 -2.03 -20.85
CA ILE A 346 -25.32 -0.72 -21.48
C ILE A 346 -26.34 -0.61 -22.63
N LEU A 347 -27.04 0.53 -22.76
CA LEU A 347 -27.21 1.30 -24.01
C LEU A 347 -28.17 2.50 -23.85
N GLU A 348 -27.64 3.66 -24.28
CA GLU A 348 -28.21 4.81 -25.01
C GLU A 348 -29.51 5.57 -24.60
N SER A 349 -29.28 6.88 -24.46
CA SER A 349 -30.07 8.09 -24.82
C SER A 349 -31.53 8.31 -24.35
N ASP A 350 -31.77 9.60 -24.09
CA ASP A 350 -33.03 10.35 -24.01
C ASP A 350 -33.77 10.39 -22.65
N THR A 351 -33.55 11.49 -21.91
CA THR A 351 -34.59 12.15 -21.09
C THR A 351 -35.86 12.39 -21.93
N PRO A 352 -37.11 12.41 -21.39
CA PRO A 352 -37.49 12.85 -20.04
C PRO A 352 -38.69 12.10 -19.38
N SER A 353 -38.89 12.28 -18.07
CA SER A 353 -40.17 12.78 -17.50
C SER A 353 -40.08 12.90 -15.98
N LEU A 354 -40.54 14.06 -15.52
CA LEU A 354 -40.75 14.45 -14.13
C LEU A 354 -41.88 13.61 -13.50
N GLU A 355 -41.78 13.34 -12.20
CA GLU A 355 -42.67 13.90 -11.16
C GLU A 355 -42.45 13.17 -9.82
N SER A 356 -41.94 13.87 -8.81
CA SER A 356 -42.72 14.22 -7.62
C SER A 356 -41.85 14.88 -6.54
N GLU A 357 -42.51 15.77 -5.84
CA GLU A 357 -42.01 16.85 -5.01
C GLU A 357 -41.31 16.39 -3.72
N SER A 358 -40.25 17.10 -3.34
CA SER A 358 -40.06 17.44 -1.92
C SER A 358 -39.50 18.84 -1.77
N LYS A 359 -40.30 19.67 -1.10
CA LYS A 359 -40.12 21.09 -0.79
C LYS A 359 -38.91 21.32 0.11
N TYR A 360 -37.88 22.00 -0.38
CA TYR A 360 -37.03 22.88 0.44
C TYR A 360 -36.66 24.13 -0.39
N SER A 361 -37.06 25.29 0.14
CA SER A 361 -36.85 26.62 -0.44
C SER A 361 -35.37 27.02 -0.37
N TYR A 362 -34.77 27.36 -1.52
CA TYR A 362 -33.37 27.74 -1.69
C TYR A 362 -33.02 29.18 -1.24
N SER A 363 -33.82 29.80 -0.37
CA SER A 363 -33.59 31.18 0.09
C SER A 363 -32.44 31.35 1.09
N SER A 364 -31.87 30.26 1.63
CA SER A 364 -30.82 30.33 2.67
C SER A 364 -29.38 30.25 2.14
N ILE A 365 -29.16 29.70 0.93
CA ILE A 365 -27.82 29.49 0.39
C ILE A 365 -27.21 30.81 -0.10
N ASP A 366 -28.00 31.66 -0.76
CA ASP A 366 -27.50 32.96 -1.25
C ASP A 366 -27.19 33.93 -0.11
N GLU A 367 -27.94 33.88 1.00
CA GLU A 367 -27.61 34.64 2.21
C GLU A 367 -26.35 34.12 2.89
N LEU A 368 -26.15 32.80 2.91
CA LEU A 368 -24.95 32.16 3.45
C LEU A 368 -23.71 32.53 2.63
N ILE A 369 -23.81 32.51 1.30
CA ILE A 369 -22.73 32.91 0.39
C ILE A 369 -22.41 34.41 0.56
N LYS A 370 -23.43 35.27 0.68
CA LYS A 370 -23.22 36.71 0.96
C LYS A 370 -22.54 36.96 2.30
N LYS A 371 -22.90 36.20 3.34
CA LYS A 371 -22.29 36.30 4.67
C LYS A 371 -20.82 35.86 4.66
N LEU A 372 -20.53 34.70 4.06
CA LEU A 372 -19.17 34.15 3.95
C LEU A 372 -18.24 35.08 3.15
N ASN A 373 -18.73 35.68 2.06
CA ASN A 373 -17.95 36.64 1.28
C ASN A 373 -17.69 37.94 2.04
N LYS A 374 -18.63 38.40 2.87
CA LYS A 374 -18.45 39.59 3.69
C LYS A 374 -17.43 39.37 4.82
N ASP A 375 -17.45 38.19 5.44
CA ASP A 375 -16.52 37.83 6.51
C ASP A 375 -15.09 37.60 5.97
N TYR A 376 -14.97 37.02 4.78
CA TYR A 376 -13.68 36.87 4.07
C TYR A 376 -13.05 38.22 3.72
N LEU A 377 -13.83 39.17 3.18
CA LEU A 377 -13.36 40.51 2.83
C LEU A 377 -13.00 41.35 4.06
N LYS A 378 -13.66 41.10 5.20
CA LYS A 378 -13.34 41.77 6.47
C LYS A 378 -11.98 41.29 7.02
N LYS A 379 -11.71 39.97 7.00
CA LYS A 379 -10.42 39.42 7.42
C LYS A 379 -9.24 39.93 6.58
N GLN A 380 -9.40 40.05 5.27
CA GLN A 380 -8.34 40.60 4.41
C GLN A 380 -8.01 42.09 4.67
N LYS A 381 -8.91 42.84 5.31
CA LYS A 381 -8.68 44.24 5.71
C LYS A 381 -8.09 44.38 7.12
N GLU A 382 -8.18 43.35 7.94
CA GLU A 382 -7.60 43.33 9.29
C GLU A 382 -6.16 42.77 9.28
N GLU A 383 -5.75 42.11 8.19
CA GLU A 383 -4.39 41.59 7.95
C GLU A 383 -3.51 42.50 7.05
N LYS A 384 -3.94 43.73 6.80
CA LYS A 384 -3.17 44.83 6.18
C LYS A 384 -3.23 46.05 7.07
#